data_AF-A0A353EZ99-F1
#
_entry.id   AF-A0A353EZ99-F1
#
_cell.length_a   1.000
_cell.length_b   1.000
_cell.length_c   1.000
_cell.angle_alpha   90.00
_cell.angle_beta   90.00
_cell.angle_gamma   90.00
#
_symmetry.space_group_name_H-M   'P 1'
#
loop_
_entity.id
_entity.type
_entity.pdbx_description
1 polymer ?
#
loop_
_entity_poly.entity_id
_entity_poly.type
_entity_poly.pdbx_seq_one_letter_code
_entity_poly.pdbx_strand_id
1 'polypeptide(L)'
;MLNNLFNSVFADETQSTLSVGLFLLCILIALVCGGIYVAAFSFRARGSRSMRLSLALLPAAVCVVIMMVNGNVGIGVAVAGAFSLVRFRSAPGNAKEISVIFMAMCSGLIVGVGYFAYALLFSILMGGLLMGLTAFGEKERNRDRARTLKLTIPEDLDYTDVFDDVFHAYTEKTELTAAKTANMGSLYKLTYRVVLKPTVSEKQFLDDLRVRNGNLEILLARAEENERDL
;
A
#
# COMPACT_ATOMS: atom_id res chain seq x y z
N MET A 1 23.60 -20.45 26.94
CA MET A 1 24.31 -19.63 25.93
C MET A 1 23.39 -18.78 25.06
N LEU A 2 22.15 -19.20 24.72
CA LEU A 2 21.21 -18.32 23.99
C LEU A 2 20.75 -17.06 24.75
N ASN A 3 20.73 -17.07 26.09
CA ASN A 3 20.24 -15.93 26.88
C ASN A 3 21.08 -14.65 26.69
N ASN A 4 22.38 -14.75 26.36
CA ASN A 4 23.23 -13.58 26.13
C ASN A 4 22.96 -12.89 24.77
N LEU A 5 22.32 -13.57 23.82
CA LEU A 5 21.92 -12.97 22.53
C LEU A 5 20.68 -12.07 22.66
N PHE A 6 19.87 -12.27 23.70
CA PHE A 6 18.62 -11.55 23.93
C PHE A 6 18.74 -10.41 24.95
N ASN A 7 19.86 -10.31 25.67
CA ASN A 7 20.07 -9.19 26.59
C ASN A 7 20.38 -7.90 25.80
N SER A 8 19.93 -6.75 26.33
CA SER A 8 20.27 -5.47 25.72
C SER A 8 21.76 -5.23 25.84
N VAL A 9 22.38 -4.81 24.74
CA VAL A 9 23.80 -4.48 24.71
C VAL A 9 24.12 -3.26 25.60
N PHE A 10 23.11 -2.47 25.97
CA PHE A 10 23.24 -1.33 26.89
C PHE A 10 22.94 -1.66 28.36
N ALA A 11 22.59 -2.90 28.73
CA ALA A 11 22.24 -3.24 30.12
C ALA A 11 23.43 -3.17 31.09
N ASP A 12 24.66 -3.42 30.61
CA ASP A 12 25.84 -3.56 31.48
C ASP A 12 26.77 -2.33 31.50
N GLU A 13 26.51 -1.31 30.69
CA GLU A 13 27.41 -0.15 30.59
C GLU A 13 26.75 1.12 31.14
N THR A 14 26.91 1.32 32.45
CA THR A 14 26.79 2.64 33.06
C THR A 14 27.84 3.57 32.45
N GLN A 15 27.42 4.40 31.50
CA GLN A 15 28.15 5.58 31.02
C GLN A 15 29.52 5.35 30.35
N SER A 16 29.70 4.31 29.55
CA SER A 16 30.76 4.35 28.54
C SER A 16 30.24 5.08 27.31
N THR A 17 30.95 6.15 26.94
CA THR A 17 30.81 6.86 25.66
C THR A 17 30.44 5.89 24.53
N LEU A 18 29.33 6.14 23.82
CA LEU A 18 28.92 5.37 22.65
C LEU A 18 30.12 5.19 21.70
N SER A 19 30.69 3.98 21.70
CA SER A 19 31.80 3.65 20.80
C SER A 19 31.30 3.76 19.36
N VAL A 20 32.06 4.44 18.51
CA VAL A 20 31.75 4.61 17.08
C VAL A 20 31.48 3.26 16.41
N GLY A 21 32.13 2.19 16.88
CA GLY A 21 31.90 0.82 16.43
C GLY A 21 30.49 0.30 16.74
N LEU A 22 29.97 0.51 17.95
CA LEU A 22 28.60 0.12 18.32
C LEU A 22 27.56 0.93 17.54
N PHE A 23 27.81 2.23 17.34
CA PHE A 23 26.95 3.10 16.57
C PHE A 23 26.80 2.63 15.11
N LEU A 24 27.92 2.32 14.45
CA LEU A 24 27.91 1.78 13.08
C LEU A 24 27.22 0.42 13.01
N LEU A 25 27.42 -0.44 14.01
CA LEU A 25 26.77 -1.75 14.09
C LEU A 25 25.24 -1.63 14.25
N CYS A 26 24.77 -0.73 15.12
CA CYS A 26 23.33 -0.42 15.26
C CYS A 26 22.71 0.01 13.92
N ILE A 27 23.36 0.95 13.22
CA ILE A 27 22.88 1.44 11.93
C ILE A 27 22.83 0.31 10.91
N LEU A 28 23.86 -0.52 10.85
CA LEU A 28 23.92 -1.64 9.91
C LEU A 28 22.77 -2.62 10.17
N ILE A 29 22.51 -2.98 11.43
CA ILE A 29 21.40 -3.85 11.80
C ILE A 29 20.05 -3.21 11.48
N ALA A 30 19.86 -1.93 11.77
CA ALA A 30 18.63 -1.21 11.42
C ALA A 30 18.40 -1.18 9.90
N LEU A 31 19.47 -1.04 9.11
CA LEU A 31 19.42 -1.06 7.65
C LEU A 31 19.10 -2.47 7.12
N VAL A 32 19.63 -3.53 7.75
CA VAL A 32 19.25 -4.92 7.45
C VAL A 32 17.76 -5.15 7.74
N CYS A 33 17.23 -4.68 8.87
CA CYS A 33 15.80 -4.73 9.18
C CYS A 33 14.97 -3.98 8.11
N GLY A 34 15.40 -2.79 7.71
CA GLY A 34 14.78 -2.03 6.60
C GLY A 34 14.80 -2.81 5.28
N GLY A 35 15.91 -3.49 4.98
CA GLY A 35 16.06 -4.36 3.81
C GLY A 35 15.06 -5.52 3.80
N ILE A 36 14.79 -6.14 4.96
CA ILE A 36 13.78 -7.21 5.11
C ILE A 36 12.39 -6.67 4.74
N TYR A 37 12.01 -5.49 5.22
CA TYR A 37 10.72 -4.88 4.87
C TYR A 37 10.64 -4.48 3.40
N VAL A 38 11.73 -3.97 2.81
CA VAL A 38 11.79 -3.66 1.38
C VAL A 38 11.62 -4.93 0.54
N ALA A 39 12.26 -6.04 0.93
CA ALA A 39 12.11 -7.32 0.26
C ALA A 39 10.66 -7.84 0.38
N ALA A 40 10.08 -7.79 1.59
CA ALA A 40 8.69 -8.17 1.84
C ALA A 40 7.69 -7.33 1.02
N PHE A 41 7.94 -6.03 0.89
CA PHE A 41 7.09 -5.13 0.11
C PHE A 41 7.28 -5.32 -1.41
N SER A 42 8.52 -5.51 -1.86
CA SER A 42 8.86 -5.66 -3.28
C SER A 42 8.45 -7.01 -3.88
N PHE A 43 8.24 -8.04 -3.04
CA PHE A 43 7.89 -9.38 -3.51
C PHE A 43 6.57 -9.43 -4.28
N ARG A 44 5.63 -8.51 -4.02
CA ARG A 44 4.31 -8.55 -4.68
C ARG A 44 3.50 -7.26 -4.73
N ALA A 45 3.87 -6.23 -3.97
CA ALA A 45 3.21 -4.93 -4.05
C ALA A 45 3.85 -4.06 -5.14
N ARG A 46 3.04 -3.46 -6.01
CA ARG A 46 3.48 -2.38 -6.92
C ARG A 46 3.69 -1.09 -6.12
N GLY A 47 4.71 -1.10 -5.27
CA GLY A 47 5.10 0.06 -4.47
C GLY A 47 5.81 1.12 -5.31
N SER A 48 5.55 2.39 -5.00
CA SER A 48 6.33 3.50 -5.57
C SER A 48 7.81 3.36 -5.23
N ARG A 49 8.70 3.79 -6.13
CA ARG A 49 10.16 3.76 -5.91
C ARG A 49 10.55 4.60 -4.68
N SER A 50 9.86 5.72 -4.47
CA SER A 50 10.02 6.59 -3.31
C SER A 50 9.66 5.89 -2.00
N MET A 51 8.58 5.09 -1.96
CA MET A 51 8.19 4.36 -0.76
C MET A 51 9.24 3.34 -0.33
N ARG A 52 9.80 2.56 -1.28
CA ARG A 52 10.85 1.58 -0.98
C ARG A 52 12.10 2.23 -0.40
N LEU A 53 12.46 3.41 -0.91
CA LEU A 53 13.59 4.18 -0.38
C LEU A 53 13.32 4.64 1.06
N SER A 54 12.13 5.20 1.32
CA SER A 54 11.73 5.62 2.66
C SER A 54 11.75 4.45 3.64
N LEU A 55 11.23 3.28 3.24
CA LEU A 55 11.16 2.10 4.09
C LEU A 55 12.54 1.52 4.45
N ALA A 56 13.53 1.68 3.58
CA ALA A 56 14.91 1.28 3.86
C ALA A 56 15.60 2.19 4.88
N LEU A 57 15.37 3.50 4.78
CA LEU A 57 16.08 4.51 5.56
C LEU A 57 15.40 4.81 6.91
N LEU A 58 14.09 4.64 7.00
CA LEU A 58 13.30 5.02 8.17
C LEU A 58 13.71 4.27 9.46
N PRO A 59 13.94 2.94 9.47
CA PRO A 59 14.42 2.25 10.67
C PRO A 59 15.76 2.78 11.18
N ALA A 60 16.69 3.10 10.27
CA ALA A 60 18.00 3.66 10.63
C ALA A 60 17.87 5.06 11.24
N ALA A 61 17.01 5.92 10.66
CA ALA A 61 16.74 7.25 11.21
C ALA A 61 16.14 7.18 12.62
N VAL A 62 15.15 6.29 12.83
CA VAL A 62 14.50 6.09 14.13
C VAL A 62 15.48 5.51 15.14
N CYS A 63 16.34 4.58 14.74
CA CYS A 63 17.39 4.02 15.60
C CYS A 63 18.32 5.12 16.16
N VAL A 64 18.80 6.03 15.30
CA VAL A 64 19.69 7.13 15.73
C VAL A 64 19.00 8.06 16.70
N VAL A 65 17.74 8.42 16.41
CA VAL A 65 16.93 9.27 17.30
C VAL A 65 16.82 8.65 18.70
N ILE A 66 16.51 7.36 18.78
CA ILE A 66 16.28 6.69 20.07
C ILE A 66 17.58 6.49 20.84
N MET A 67 18.67 6.22 20.13
CA MET A 67 20.00 6.13 20.72
C MET A 67 20.46 7.47 21.33
N MET A 68 20.09 8.61 20.72
CA MET A 68 20.36 9.95 21.28
C MET A 68 19.51 10.28 22.51
N VAL A 69 18.31 9.71 22.62
CA VAL A 69 17.41 9.93 23.76
C VAL A 69 17.77 9.01 24.94
N ASN A 70 18.47 7.90 24.68
CA ASN A 70 18.85 6.92 25.68
C ASN A 70 19.75 7.59 26.76
N GLY A 71 19.22 7.69 27.99
CA GLY A 71 19.90 8.34 29.12
C GLY A 71 19.58 9.83 29.33
N ASN A 72 18.82 10.49 28.45
CA ASN A 72 18.42 11.89 28.63
C ASN A 72 16.96 12.15 28.20
N VAL A 73 16.07 12.16 29.20
CA VAL A 73 14.63 12.42 29.02
C VAL A 73 14.38 13.79 28.36
N GLY A 74 15.23 14.79 28.62
CA GLY A 74 15.13 16.12 28.02
C GLY A 74 15.33 16.11 26.50
N ILE A 75 16.26 15.31 25.99
CA ILE A 75 16.45 15.12 24.54
C ILE A 75 15.23 14.43 23.93
N GLY A 76 14.63 13.46 24.64
CA GLY A 76 13.40 12.79 24.21
C GLY A 76 12.23 13.75 24.00
N VAL A 77 12.00 14.64 24.98
CA VAL A 77 10.96 15.66 24.90
C VAL A 77 11.25 16.67 23.79
N ALA A 78 12.51 17.09 23.63
CA ALA A 78 12.91 18.00 22.56
C ALA A 78 12.67 17.41 21.17
N VAL A 79 13.00 16.13 20.97
CA VAL A 79 12.76 15.43 19.70
C VAL A 79 11.26 15.28 19.43
N ALA A 80 10.46 14.90 20.42
CA ALA A 80 9.00 14.83 20.28
C ALA A 80 8.39 16.21 19.91
N GLY A 81 8.90 17.28 20.51
CA GLY A 81 8.54 18.66 20.18
C GLY A 81 8.96 19.08 18.77
N ALA A 82 10.15 18.68 18.31
CA ALA A 82 10.62 18.96 16.96
C ALA A 82 9.79 18.21 15.90
N PHE A 83 9.46 16.93 16.13
CA PHE A 83 8.61 16.16 15.22
C PHE A 83 7.17 16.70 15.14
N SER A 84 6.62 17.26 16.22
CA SER A 84 5.27 17.85 16.20
C SER A 84 5.19 19.13 15.36
N LEU A 85 6.32 19.80 15.11
CA LEU A 85 6.42 20.95 14.22
C LEU A 85 6.53 20.56 12.73
N VAL A 86 6.96 19.32 12.44
CA VAL A 86 7.07 18.83 11.06
C VAL A 86 5.67 18.51 10.53
N ARG A 87 5.14 19.40 9.69
CA ARG A 87 3.85 19.20 9.01
C ARG A 87 4.05 18.47 7.70
N PHE A 88 3.69 17.19 7.65
CA PHE A 88 3.55 16.48 6.38
C PHE A 88 2.28 16.95 5.68
N ARG A 89 2.44 17.69 4.56
CA ARG A 89 1.33 18.16 3.70
C ARG A 89 0.89 17.09 2.67
N SER A 90 1.44 15.89 2.75
CA SER A 90 1.13 14.80 1.83
C SER A 90 -0.13 14.07 2.28
N ALA A 91 -0.99 13.68 1.34
CA ALA A 91 -2.12 12.81 1.62
C ALA A 91 -1.62 11.54 2.35
N PRO A 92 -2.34 11.05 3.39
CA PRO A 92 -2.01 9.80 4.03
C PRO A 92 -1.97 8.71 2.96
N GLY A 93 -0.88 7.94 2.92
CA GLY A 93 -0.78 6.78 2.03
C GLY A 93 -1.87 5.73 2.32
N ASN A 94 -1.93 4.68 1.52
CA ASN A 94 -2.90 3.60 1.73
C ASN A 94 -2.76 3.02 3.16
N ALA A 95 -3.85 2.59 3.80
CA ALA A 95 -3.81 2.04 5.16
C ALA A 95 -2.74 0.94 5.33
N LYS A 96 -2.61 0.07 4.33
CA LYS A 96 -1.56 -0.95 4.28
C LYS A 96 -0.16 -0.35 4.32
N GLU A 97 0.10 0.69 3.53
CA GLU A 97 1.38 1.38 3.45
C GLU A 97 1.77 2.01 4.78
N ILE A 98 0.82 2.63 5.46
CA ILE A 98 1.01 3.20 6.80
C ILE A 98 1.38 2.11 7.81
N SER A 99 0.71 0.95 7.75
CA SER A 99 1.03 -0.18 8.63
C SER A 99 2.46 -0.68 8.43
N VAL A 100 2.95 -0.76 7.18
CA VAL A 100 4.34 -1.20 6.93
C VAL A 100 5.35 -0.19 7.48
N ILE A 101 5.09 1.11 7.30
CA ILE A 101 5.93 2.17 7.85
C ILE A 101 6.00 2.05 9.38
N PHE A 102 4.86 1.82 10.03
CA PHE A 102 4.80 1.67 11.48
C PHE A 102 5.60 0.44 11.96
N MET A 103 5.47 -0.70 11.30
CA MET A 103 6.27 -1.89 11.61
C MET A 103 7.78 -1.64 11.45
N ALA A 104 8.18 -0.95 10.38
CA ALA A 104 9.56 -0.56 10.15
C ALA A 104 10.08 0.38 11.25
N MET A 105 9.27 1.35 11.68
CA MET A 105 9.58 2.24 12.82
C MET A 105 9.77 1.45 14.12
N CYS A 106 8.86 0.51 14.43
CA CYS A 106 8.99 -0.36 15.60
C CYS A 106 10.30 -1.15 15.60
N SER A 107 10.74 -1.67 14.46
CA SER A 107 12.03 -2.35 14.38
C SER A 107 13.21 -1.41 14.70
N GLY A 108 13.18 -0.17 14.20
CA GLY A 108 14.19 0.84 14.50
C GLY A 108 14.23 1.25 15.97
N LEU A 109 13.07 1.30 16.63
CA LEU A 109 12.95 1.52 18.07
C LEU A 109 13.67 0.43 18.87
N ILE A 110 13.43 -0.83 18.54
CA ILE A 110 14.03 -1.98 19.24
C ILE A 110 15.56 -2.00 19.06
N VAL A 111 16.05 -1.70 17.84
CA VAL A 111 17.50 -1.56 17.58
C VAL A 111 18.09 -0.39 18.37
N GLY A 112 17.40 0.76 18.42
CA GLY A 112 17.85 1.95 19.16
C GLY A 112 17.93 1.75 20.67
N VAL A 113 17.12 0.84 21.24
CA VAL A 113 17.19 0.42 22.65
C VAL A 113 18.27 -0.66 22.87
N GLY A 114 18.91 -1.18 21.83
CA GLY A 114 20.03 -2.12 21.91
C GLY A 114 19.66 -3.59 21.95
N TYR A 115 18.42 -3.94 21.58
CA TYR A 115 17.94 -5.32 21.53
C TYR A 115 18.00 -5.89 20.10
N PHE A 116 19.21 -6.15 19.60
CA PHE A 116 19.41 -6.53 18.19
C PHE A 116 18.73 -7.83 17.77
N ALA A 117 18.81 -8.88 18.61
CA ALA A 117 18.19 -10.17 18.29
C ALA A 117 16.66 -10.07 18.21
N TYR A 118 16.04 -9.32 19.13
CA TYR A 118 14.60 -9.08 19.10
C TYR A 118 14.18 -8.23 17.91
N ALA A 119 14.99 -7.25 17.51
CA ALA A 119 14.70 -6.45 16.32
C ALA A 119 14.67 -7.32 15.05
N LEU A 120 15.67 -8.18 14.86
CA LEU A 120 15.72 -9.09 13.71
C LEU A 120 14.57 -10.09 13.72
N LEU A 121 14.27 -10.69 14.87
CA LEU A 121 13.16 -11.63 15.01
C LEU A 121 11.82 -10.95 14.69
N PHE A 122 11.60 -9.75 15.24
CA PHE A 122 10.40 -8.96 14.97
C PHE A 122 10.27 -8.60 13.50
N SER A 123 11.35 -8.16 12.85
CA SER A 123 11.36 -7.83 11.43
C SER A 123 11.09 -9.03 10.53
N ILE A 124 11.65 -10.20 10.84
CA ILE A 124 11.38 -11.44 10.09
C ILE A 124 9.92 -11.87 10.29
N LEU A 125 9.41 -11.86 11.52
CA LEU A 125 8.04 -12.30 11.82
C LEU A 125 7.00 -11.38 11.16
N MET A 126 7.13 -10.06 11.32
CA MET A 126 6.22 -9.10 10.72
C MET A 126 6.37 -9.02 9.19
N GLY A 127 7.60 -9.10 8.68
CA GLY A 127 7.86 -9.20 7.24
C GLY A 127 7.25 -10.45 6.62
N GLY A 128 7.36 -11.59 7.30
CA GLY A 128 6.74 -12.85 6.89
C GLY A 128 5.21 -12.80 6.93
N LEU A 129 4.62 -12.22 7.98
CA LEU A 129 3.18 -12.00 8.07
C LEU A 129 2.69 -11.10 6.92
N LEU A 130 3.43 -10.04 6.61
CA LEU A 130 3.12 -9.15 5.50
C LEU A 130 3.19 -9.89 4.15
N MET A 131 4.22 -10.70 3.91
CA MET A 131 4.28 -11.55 2.71
C MET A 131 3.09 -12.53 2.65
N GLY A 132 2.75 -13.18 3.77
CA GLY A 132 1.60 -14.08 3.85
C GLY A 132 0.28 -13.39 3.52
N LEU A 133 -0.03 -12.28 4.21
CA LEU A 133 -1.26 -11.52 3.98
C LEU A 133 -1.36 -10.97 2.56
N THR A 134 -0.23 -10.54 1.98
CA THR A 134 -0.23 -10.07 0.59
C THR A 134 -0.37 -11.19 -0.43
N ALA A 135 0.11 -12.40 -0.14
CA ALA A 135 -0.12 -13.58 -0.96
C ALA A 135 -1.58 -14.07 -0.88
N PHE A 136 -2.20 -14.04 0.31
CA PHE A 136 -3.62 -14.44 0.48
C PHE A 136 -4.60 -13.41 -0.10
N GLY A 137 -4.33 -12.11 0.06
CA GLY A 137 -5.14 -11.04 -0.53
C GLY A 137 -5.10 -11.02 -2.07
N GLU A 138 -4.18 -11.77 -2.69
CA GLU A 138 -4.10 -11.88 -4.14
C GLU A 138 -5.25 -12.68 -4.77
N LYS A 139 -5.93 -13.52 -3.97
CA LYS A 139 -7.16 -14.19 -4.40
C LYS A 139 -8.29 -13.16 -4.66
N GLU A 140 -8.27 -12.04 -3.94
CA GLU A 140 -9.13 -10.89 -4.25
C GLU A 140 -8.58 -10.03 -5.37
N ARG A 141 -7.25 -9.97 -5.58
CA ARG A 141 -6.61 -9.25 -6.68
C ARG A 141 -6.83 -9.88 -8.06
N ASN A 142 -7.45 -11.05 -8.18
CA ASN A 142 -8.03 -11.41 -9.49
C ASN A 142 -9.20 -10.45 -9.88
N ARG A 143 -9.69 -9.63 -8.93
CA ARG A 143 -10.48 -8.41 -9.19
C ARG A 143 -9.63 -7.21 -9.69
N ASP A 144 -8.29 -7.24 -9.81
CA ASP A 144 -7.50 -6.15 -10.45
C ASP A 144 -7.77 -6.05 -11.96
N ARG A 145 -8.45 -7.05 -12.54
CA ARG A 145 -9.03 -6.95 -13.87
C ARG A 145 -10.38 -6.25 -13.88
N ALA A 146 -10.90 -5.86 -12.72
CA ALA A 146 -12.08 -5.01 -12.63
C ALA A 146 -11.75 -3.67 -13.26
N ARG A 147 -12.36 -3.43 -14.41
CA ARG A 147 -12.45 -2.12 -15.03
C ARG A 147 -13.78 -1.51 -14.63
N THR A 148 -13.79 -0.20 -14.51
CA THR A 148 -15.03 0.54 -14.38
C THR A 148 -15.44 1.03 -15.76
N LEU A 149 -16.53 0.48 -16.26
CA LEU A 149 -17.15 0.87 -17.52
C LEU A 149 -18.26 1.88 -17.22
N LYS A 150 -18.09 3.13 -17.65
CA LYS A 150 -19.17 4.12 -17.66
C LYS A 150 -19.76 4.15 -19.08
N LEU A 151 -21.06 3.93 -19.17
CA LEU A 151 -21.82 3.84 -20.41
C LEU A 151 -22.98 4.83 -20.36
N THR A 152 -23.15 5.65 -21.41
CA THR A 152 -24.28 6.58 -21.52
C THR A 152 -25.27 6.09 -22.57
N ILE A 153 -26.49 5.72 -22.19
CA ILE A 153 -27.52 5.10 -23.05
C ILE A 153 -28.73 6.05 -23.17
N PRO A 154 -29.43 6.11 -24.32
CA PRO A 154 -30.70 6.85 -24.41
C PRO A 154 -31.83 6.19 -23.60
N GLU A 155 -32.81 6.98 -23.17
CA GLU A 155 -33.99 6.50 -22.41
C GLU A 155 -34.82 5.44 -23.15
N ASP A 156 -34.83 5.50 -24.50
CA ASP A 156 -35.58 4.57 -25.36
C ASP A 156 -34.98 3.15 -25.46
N LEU A 157 -33.83 2.89 -24.84
CA LEU A 157 -33.15 1.58 -24.90
C LEU A 157 -33.31 0.84 -23.57
N ASP A 158 -34.01 -0.30 -23.59
CA ASP A 158 -34.11 -1.20 -22.44
C ASP A 158 -32.72 -1.77 -22.10
N TYR A 159 -32.07 -1.17 -21.12
CA TYR A 159 -30.68 -1.46 -20.76
C TYR A 159 -30.48 -2.80 -20.04
N THR A 160 -31.57 -3.49 -19.69
CA THR A 160 -31.53 -4.73 -18.89
C THR A 160 -31.01 -5.92 -19.69
N ASP A 161 -31.36 -6.04 -20.97
CA ASP A 161 -31.03 -7.24 -21.79
C ASP A 161 -30.10 -6.94 -22.98
N VAL A 162 -29.99 -5.68 -23.42
CA VAL A 162 -29.31 -5.32 -24.69
C VAL A 162 -27.78 -5.52 -24.63
N PHE A 163 -27.20 -5.49 -23.43
CA PHE A 163 -25.76 -5.61 -23.23
C PHE A 163 -25.32 -6.97 -22.69
N ASP A 164 -26.27 -7.85 -22.32
CA ASP A 164 -25.97 -9.14 -21.71
C ASP A 164 -25.18 -10.06 -22.64
N ASP A 165 -25.50 -10.08 -23.93
CA ASP A 165 -24.74 -10.86 -24.94
C ASP A 165 -23.27 -10.42 -25.03
N VAL A 166 -23.04 -9.10 -25.05
CA VAL A 166 -21.70 -8.50 -25.17
C VAL A 166 -20.92 -8.74 -23.89
N PHE A 167 -21.57 -8.58 -22.73
CA PHE A 167 -20.97 -8.89 -21.45
C PHE A 167 -20.63 -10.37 -21.32
N HIS A 168 -21.51 -11.28 -21.74
CA HIS A 168 -21.25 -12.72 -21.66
C HIS A 168 -20.10 -13.17 -22.59
N ALA A 169 -19.97 -12.54 -23.76
CA ALA A 169 -18.88 -12.79 -24.69
C ALA A 169 -17.52 -12.35 -24.13
N TYR A 170 -17.43 -11.12 -23.59
CA TYR A 170 -16.15 -10.46 -23.31
C TYR A 170 -15.76 -10.37 -21.83
N THR A 171 -16.71 -10.56 -20.91
CA THR A 171 -16.49 -10.39 -19.46
C THR A 171 -16.75 -11.69 -18.68
N GLU A 172 -16.02 -11.89 -17.58
CA GLU A 172 -16.20 -13.02 -16.66
C GLU A 172 -17.20 -12.68 -15.54
N LYS A 173 -17.27 -11.40 -15.15
CA LYS A 173 -18.19 -10.88 -14.14
C LYS A 173 -18.59 -9.46 -14.48
N THR A 174 -19.88 -9.17 -14.36
CA THR A 174 -20.46 -7.83 -14.47
C THR A 174 -21.25 -7.52 -13.21
N GLU A 175 -21.08 -6.30 -12.70
CA GLU A 175 -21.82 -5.81 -11.55
C GLU A 175 -22.18 -4.34 -11.81
N LEU A 176 -23.47 -4.03 -11.89
CA LEU A 176 -23.93 -2.64 -11.98
C LEU A 176 -23.71 -1.97 -10.62
N THR A 177 -22.84 -0.95 -10.58
CA THR A 177 -22.49 -0.25 -9.34
C THR A 177 -23.30 1.04 -9.15
N ALA A 178 -23.66 1.72 -10.24
CA ALA A 178 -24.50 2.92 -10.18
C ALA A 178 -25.28 3.14 -11.47
N ALA A 179 -26.49 3.68 -11.35
CA ALA A 179 -27.30 4.20 -12.45
C ALA A 179 -27.73 5.62 -12.13
N LYS A 180 -27.51 6.57 -13.06
CA LYS A 180 -27.87 7.98 -12.89
C LYS A 180 -28.51 8.51 -14.15
N THR A 181 -29.58 9.29 -14.03
CA THR A 181 -30.17 10.02 -15.15
C THR A 181 -29.35 11.29 -15.46
N ALA A 182 -29.22 11.61 -16.75
CA ALA A 182 -28.55 12.79 -17.28
C ALA A 182 -29.45 13.48 -18.31
N ASN A 183 -29.17 14.76 -18.61
CA ASN A 183 -29.94 15.57 -19.56
C ASN A 183 -31.46 15.52 -19.32
N MET A 184 -31.89 15.92 -18.11
CA MET A 184 -33.31 16.00 -17.74
C MET A 184 -34.09 14.68 -17.88
N GLY A 185 -33.42 13.53 -17.75
CA GLY A 185 -34.06 12.20 -17.82
C GLY A 185 -33.87 11.48 -19.15
N SER A 186 -33.50 12.19 -20.21
CA SER A 186 -33.36 11.63 -21.57
C SER A 186 -32.21 10.64 -21.76
N LEU A 187 -31.23 10.63 -20.86
CA LEU A 187 -30.06 9.74 -20.91
C LEU A 187 -29.84 9.05 -19.58
N TYR A 188 -29.38 7.81 -19.62
CA TYR A 188 -28.89 7.06 -18.47
C TYR A 188 -27.38 6.92 -18.52
N LYS A 189 -26.70 7.36 -17.46
CA LYS A 189 -25.29 7.07 -17.19
C LYS A 189 -25.21 5.87 -16.26
N LEU A 190 -24.82 4.72 -16.80
CA LEU A 190 -24.60 3.48 -16.06
C LEU A 190 -23.11 3.31 -15.76
N THR A 191 -22.80 2.90 -14.53
CA THR A 191 -21.46 2.56 -14.10
C THR A 191 -21.42 1.08 -13.73
N TYR A 192 -20.74 0.30 -14.56
CA TYR A 192 -20.50 -1.12 -14.36
C TYR A 192 -19.09 -1.38 -13.87
N ARG A 193 -18.96 -2.34 -12.96
CA ARG A 193 -17.69 -2.98 -12.63
C ARG A 193 -17.61 -4.28 -13.42
N VAL A 194 -16.68 -4.36 -14.36
CA VAL A 194 -16.54 -5.51 -15.28
C VAL A 194 -15.16 -6.14 -15.17
N VAL A 195 -15.10 -7.47 -15.13
CA VAL A 195 -13.84 -8.24 -15.17
C VAL A 195 -13.67 -8.79 -16.59
N LEU A 196 -12.68 -8.31 -17.33
CA LEU A 196 -12.43 -8.77 -18.70
C LEU A 196 -11.70 -10.13 -18.75
N LYS A 197 -12.05 -10.94 -19.75
CA LYS A 197 -11.35 -12.19 -20.08
C LYS A 197 -9.92 -11.90 -20.60
N PRO A 198 -8.94 -12.78 -20.34
CA PRO A 198 -7.51 -12.54 -20.67
C PRO A 198 -7.18 -12.46 -22.17
N THR A 199 -8.07 -12.94 -23.03
CA THR A 199 -7.85 -13.09 -24.49
C THR A 199 -8.58 -12.04 -25.32
N VAL A 200 -9.24 -11.07 -24.68
CA VAL A 200 -10.12 -10.10 -25.36
C VAL A 200 -9.39 -8.79 -25.65
N SER A 201 -9.54 -8.29 -26.88
CA SER A 201 -9.09 -6.96 -27.25
C SER A 201 -10.03 -5.89 -26.68
N GLU A 202 -9.53 -5.01 -25.83
CA GLU A 202 -10.29 -3.88 -25.25
C GLU A 202 -10.96 -3.04 -26.36
N LYS A 203 -10.33 -2.95 -27.54
CA LYS A 203 -10.86 -2.21 -28.69
C LYS A 203 -12.11 -2.86 -29.28
N GLN A 204 -12.12 -4.19 -29.46
CA GLN A 204 -13.29 -4.90 -30.00
C GLN A 204 -14.48 -4.82 -29.04
N PHE A 205 -14.22 -4.96 -27.74
CA PHE A 205 -15.25 -4.78 -26.71
C PHE A 205 -15.87 -3.38 -26.75
N LEU A 206 -15.05 -2.33 -26.88
CA LEU A 206 -15.55 -0.96 -26.99
C LEU A 206 -16.32 -0.73 -28.30
N ASP A 207 -15.85 -1.26 -29.43
CA ASP A 207 -16.54 -1.10 -30.72
C ASP A 207 -17.91 -1.80 -30.73
N ASP A 208 -18.02 -3.01 -30.15
CA ASP A 208 -19.30 -3.73 -30.04
C ASP A 208 -20.29 -3.00 -29.11
N LEU A 209 -19.80 -2.41 -28.02
CA LEU A 209 -20.62 -1.55 -27.15
C LEU A 209 -21.07 -0.27 -27.88
N ARG A 210 -20.22 0.34 -28.72
CA ARG A 210 -20.56 1.55 -29.48
C ARG A 210 -21.68 1.31 -30.48
N VAL A 211 -21.70 0.13 -31.12
CA VAL A 211 -22.78 -0.26 -32.05
C VAL A 211 -24.12 -0.34 -31.33
N ARG A 212 -24.15 -0.88 -30.11
CA ARG A 212 -25.38 -1.02 -29.30
C ARG A 212 -25.82 0.29 -28.64
N ASN A 213 -24.88 1.15 -28.27
CA ASN A 213 -25.13 2.37 -27.50
C ASN A 213 -25.44 3.61 -28.37
N GLY A 214 -25.76 3.43 -29.66
CA GLY A 214 -25.98 4.54 -30.59
C GLY A 214 -24.77 5.47 -30.74
N ASN A 215 -23.55 4.96 -30.50
CA ASN A 215 -22.28 5.71 -30.51
C ASN A 215 -22.20 6.86 -29.48
N LEU A 216 -22.96 6.77 -28.38
CA LEU A 216 -22.80 7.64 -27.23
C LEU A 216 -21.53 7.31 -26.44
N GLU A 217 -21.12 8.24 -25.58
CA GLU A 217 -19.84 8.19 -24.84
C GLU A 217 -19.68 6.93 -23.99
N ILE A 218 -18.53 6.27 -24.13
CA ILE A 218 -18.11 5.08 -23.37
C ILE A 218 -16.73 5.33 -22.78
N LEU A 219 -16.60 5.11 -21.47
CA LEU A 219 -15.33 5.22 -20.76
C LEU A 219 -15.00 3.90 -20.07
N LEU A 220 -13.84 3.32 -20.36
CA LEU A 220 -13.29 2.16 -19.67
C LEU A 220 -12.06 2.57 -18.85
N ALA A 221 -12.25 2.77 -17.55
CA ALA A 221 -11.18 3.16 -16.62
C ALA A 221 -10.71 1.98 -15.76
N ARG A 222 -9.50 2.05 -15.20
CA ARG A 222 -9.11 1.13 -14.12
C ARG A 222 -9.85 1.48 -12.83
N ALA A 223 -10.15 0.48 -12.01
CA ALA A 223 -10.95 0.66 -10.79
C ALA A 223 -10.43 1.75 -9.83
N GLU A 224 -9.13 2.04 -9.84
CA GLU A 224 -8.49 3.05 -8.98
C GLU A 224 -8.71 4.51 -9.43
N GLU A 225 -9.21 4.77 -10.64
CA GLU A 225 -9.22 6.12 -11.23
C GLU A 225 -10.53 6.90 -10.99
N ASN A 226 -11.54 6.31 -10.33
CA ASN A 226 -12.90 6.86 -10.30
C ASN A 226 -13.36 7.51 -8.99
N GLU A 227 -12.55 7.54 -7.93
CA GLU A 227 -12.91 8.26 -6.69
C GLU A 227 -12.74 9.78 -6.79
N ARG A 228 -12.22 10.31 -7.90
CA ARG A 228 -11.95 11.75 -8.06
C ARG A 228 -13.03 12.56 -8.77
N ASP A 229 -14.02 11.90 -9.38
CA ASP A 229 -15.05 12.56 -10.20
C ASP A 229 -16.50 12.27 -9.73
N LEU A 230 -16.69 11.99 -8.43
CA LEU A 230 -18.01 11.96 -7.76
C LEU A 230 -18.14 13.16 -6.83
#